data_AF-A0A511TE17-F1
#
_entry.id   AF-A0A511TE17-F1
#
_cell.length_a   1.000
_cell.length_b   1.000
_cell.length_c   1.000
_cell.angle_alpha   90.00
_cell.angle_beta   90.00
_cell.angle_gamma   90.00
#
_symmetry.space_group_name_H-M   'P 1'
#
loop_
_entity.id
_entity.type
_entity.pdbx_description
1 polymer ?
#
loop_
_entity_poly.entity_id
_entity_poly.type
_entity_poly.pdbx_seq_one_letter_code
_entity_poly.pdbx_strand_id
1 'polypeptide(L)' 'MRAVKTFAEGLQHDHDAVLASMQTPWSNGQCEGQVTRLKPLKRQMYGRACFDLLRCRVLLAT' A
#
# COMPACT_ATOMS: atom_id res chain seq x y z
N MET A 1 -17.96 13.59 -15.50
CA MET A 1 -16.64 14.00 -16.05
C MET A 1 -15.56 14.29 -15.01
N ARG A 2 -15.85 14.81 -13.81
CA ARG A 2 -14.82 15.16 -12.79
C ARG A 2 -13.91 13.98 -12.39
N ALA A 3 -14.47 12.80 -12.11
CA ALA A 3 -13.69 11.63 -11.70
C ALA A 3 -12.66 11.20 -12.76
N VAL A 4 -13.04 11.25 -14.05
CA VAL A 4 -12.15 10.91 -15.17
C VAL A 4 -11.01 11.92 -15.29
N LYS A 5 -11.30 13.22 -15.09
CA LYS A 5 -10.27 14.26 -15.10
C LYS A 5 -9.23 14.05 -13.99
N THR A 6 -9.69 13.82 -12.76
CA THR A 6 -8.79 13.59 -11.61
C THR A 6 -7.99 12.29 -11.76
N PHE A 7 -8.59 11.25 -12.35
CA PHE A 7 -7.86 10.02 -12.66
C PHE A 7 -6.75 10.27 -13.69
N ALA A 8 -7.03 11.01 -14.77
CA ALA A 8 -6.04 11.35 -15.78
C ALA A 8 -4.90 12.20 -15.20
N GLU A 9 -5.21 13.16 -14.33
CA GLU A 9 -4.22 13.97 -13.60
C GLU A 9 -3.33 13.10 -12.70
N GLY A 10 -3.91 12.13 -11.98
CA GLY A 10 -3.15 11.16 -11.18
C GLY A 10 -2.24 10.27 -12.04
N LEU A 11 -2.74 9.79 -13.18
CA LEU A 11 -1.95 8.95 -14.09
C LEU A 11 -0.79 9.72 -14.73
N GLN A 12 -0.97 11.01 -15.02
CA GLN A 12 0.10 11.89 -15.50
C GLN A 12 1.16 12.11 -14.42
N HIS A 13 0.76 12.24 -13.15
CA HIS A 13 1.69 12.36 -12.04
C HIS A 13 2.52 11.07 -11.84
N ASP A 14 1.89 9.91 -11.99
CA ASP A 14 2.51 8.60 -11.80
C ASP A 14 3.16 8.03 -13.07
N HIS A 15 3.31 8.84 -14.13
CA HIS A 15 3.76 8.40 -15.46
C HIS A 15 5.04 7.54 -15.43
N ASP A 16 6.06 7.99 -14.71
CA ASP A 16 7.35 7.30 -14.64
C ASP A 16 7.24 5.96 -13.89
N ALA A 17 6.40 5.89 -12.86
CA ALA A 17 6.14 4.65 -12.12
C ALA A 17 5.41 3.63 -13.00
N VAL A 18 4.44 4.08 -13.80
CA VAL A 18 3.71 3.24 -14.76
C VAL A 18 4.65 2.73 -15.85
N LEU A 19 5.50 3.59 -16.43
CA LEU A 19 6.51 3.15 -17.39
C LEU A 19 7.48 2.13 -16.79
N ALA A 20 8.00 2.39 -15.59
CA ALA A 20 8.90 1.47 -14.91
C ALA A 20 8.26 0.11 -14.64
N SER A 21 6.96 0.06 -14.33
CA SER A 21 6.23 -1.19 -14.12
C SER A 21 6.13 -2.07 -15.37
N MET A 22 6.21 -1.48 -16.57
CA MET A 22 6.18 -2.21 -17.85
C MET A 22 7.59 -2.57 -18.34
N GLN A 23 8.57 -1.71 -18.05
CA GLN A 23 9.95 -1.85 -18.53
C GLN A 23 10.82 -2.74 -17.62
N THR A 24 10.42 -2.90 -16.36
CA THR A 24 11.20 -3.66 -15.38
C THR A 24 10.46 -4.92 -14.94
N PRO A 25 11.16 -5.97 -14.50
CA PRO A 25 10.54 -7.17 -13.94
C PRO A 25 10.03 -6.95 -12.50
N TRP A 26 10.20 -5.74 -11.95
CA TRP A 26 9.89 -5.46 -10.55
C TRP A 26 8.42 -5.13 -10.37
N SER A 27 7.81 -5.70 -9.32
CA SER A 27 6.42 -5.45 -8.96
C SER A 27 6.31 -4.93 -7.53
N ASN A 28 5.46 -3.92 -7.33
CA ASN A 28 5.11 -3.43 -5.99
C ASN A 28 4.18 -4.40 -5.23
N GLY A 29 3.71 -5.48 -5.87
CA GLY A 29 2.73 -6.40 -5.32
C GLY A 29 3.14 -7.04 -3.99
N GLN A 30 4.44 -7.33 -3.80
CA GLN A 30 4.92 -7.86 -2.51
C GLN A 30 4.77 -6.84 -1.38
N CYS A 31 5.10 -5.56 -1.65
CA CYS A 31 4.96 -4.49 -0.68
C CYS A 31 3.47 -4.25 -0.36
N GLU A 32 2.62 -4.17 -1.38
CA GLU A 32 1.18 -4.02 -1.23
C GLU A 32 0.53 -5.19 -0.50
N GLY A 33 1.03 -6.40 -0.72
CA GLY A 33 0.62 -7.60 0.01
C GLY A 33 0.92 -7.49 1.50
N GLN A 34 2.13 -7.06 1.89
CA GLN A 34 2.46 -6.85 3.31
C GLN A 34 1.61 -5.73 3.93
N VAL A 35 1.39 -4.62 3.22
CA VAL A 35 0.51 -3.53 3.69
C VAL A 35 -0.93 -4.03 3.86
N THR A 36 -1.40 -4.87 2.95
CA THR A 36 -2.74 -5.46 3.02
C THR A 36 -2.89 -6.42 4.20
N ARG A 37 -1.85 -7.19 4.55
CA ARG A 37 -1.80 -8.00 5.79
C ARG A 37 -1.74 -7.14 7.06
N LEU A 38 -1.07 -6.00 7.00
CA LEU A 38 -0.93 -5.08 8.14
C LEU A 38 -2.24 -4.34 8.48
N LYS A 39 -2.99 -3.90 7.45
CA LYS A 39 -4.26 -3.16 7.59
C LYS A 39 -5.28 -3.82 8.55
N PRO A 40 -5.62 -5.12 8.43
CA PRO A 40 -6.56 -5.77 9.35
C PRO A 40 -6.02 -5.85 10.77
N LEU A 41 -4.73 -6.12 10.95
CA LEU A 41 -4.10 -6.20 12.28
C LEU A 41 -4.22 -4.85 13.01
N LYS A 42 -3.95 -3.75 12.31
CA LYS A 42 -4.16 -2.39 12.83
C LYS A 42 -5.65 -2.08 13.10
N ARG A 43 -6.57 -2.55 12.26
CA ARG A 43 -8.03 -2.36 12.44
C ARG A 43 -8.58 -3.13 13.64
N GLN A 44 -8.13 -4.36 13.89
CA GLN A 44 -8.51 -5.15 15.07
C GLN A 44 -8.14 -4.45 16.39
N MET A 45 -7.25 -3.45 16.34
CA MET A 45 -6.78 -2.70 17.49
C MET A 45 -7.55 -1.39 17.69
N TYR A 46 -8.55 -1.10 16.85
CA TYR A 46 -9.41 0.08 16.94
C TYR A 46 -8.64 1.40 17.07
N GLY A 47 -7.51 1.52 16.34
CA GLY A 47 -6.66 2.71 16.38
C GLY A 47 -5.75 2.85 17.60
N ARG A 48 -5.76 1.90 18.54
CA ARG A 48 -4.91 1.90 19.75
C ARG A 48 -3.53 1.27 19.56
N ALA A 49 -3.12 1.06 18.31
CA ALA A 49 -1.84 0.48 17.96
C ALA A 49 -0.80 1.58 17.75
N CYS A 50 0.04 1.86 18.76
CA CYS A 50 1.31 2.53 18.49
C CYS A 50 2.22 1.62 17.65
N PHE A 51 3.26 2.18 17.04
CA PHE A 51 4.15 1.42 16.16
C PHE A 51 4.74 0.18 16.85
N ASP A 52 5.20 0.31 18.09
CA ASP A 52 5.79 -0.79 18.86
C ASP A 52 4.80 -1.94 19.05
N LEU A 53 3.56 -1.62 19.40
CA LEU A 53 2.52 -2.62 19.66
C LEU A 53 2.06 -3.31 18.37
N LEU A 54 2.01 -2.56 17.25
CA LEU A 54 1.76 -3.11 15.92
C LEU A 54 2.90 -4.03 15.48
N ARG A 55 4.15 -3.62 15.69
CA ARG A 55 5.36 -4.41 15.38
C ARG A 55 5.37 -5.73 16.15
N CYS A 56 5.12 -5.70 17.47
CA CYS A 56 5.03 -6.91 18.28
C CYS A 56 3.97 -7.86 17.73
N ARG A 57 2.78 -7.36 17.37
CA ARG A 57 1.74 -8.20 16.77
C ARG A 57 2.11 -8.78 15.41
N VAL A 58 2.79 -8.03 14.54
CA VAL A 58 3.22 -8.55 13.23
C VAL A 58 4.26 -9.65 13.41
N LEU A 59 5.23 -9.46 14.31
CA LEU A 59 6.32 -10.42 14.54
C LEU A 59 5.85 -11.68 15.27
N LEU A 60 4.82 -11.58 16.13
CA LEU A 60 4.25 -12.71 16.88
C LEU A 60 3.11 -13.41 16.15
N ALA A 61 2.63 -12.90 15.01
CA ALA A 61 1.56 -13.51 14.22
C ALA A 61 2.03 -14.67 13.32
N THR A 62 3.14 -15.32 13.67
CA THR A 62 3.69 -16.52 13.01
C THR A 62 2.87 -17.75 13.30
#